data_AF-A0A7J8MR23-F1
#
_entry.id   AF-A0A7J8MR23-F1
#
_cell.length_a   1.000
_cell.length_b   1.000
_cell.length_c   1.000
_cell.angle_alpha   90.00
_cell.angle_beta   90.00
_cell.angle_gamma   90.00
#
_symmetry.space_group_name_H-M   'P 1'
#
loop_
_entity.id
_entity.type
_entity.pdbx_description
1 polymer ?
#
loop_
_entity_poly.entity_id
_entity_poly.type
_entity_poly.pdbx_seq_one_letter_code
_entity_poly.pdbx_strand_id
1 'polypeptide(L)'
;MLEYQLPEILRTPLQELCLHIKSLQLGSVGSFLAKALQPPDPLSVENAIELLKTIGALGDAEELTPLGRHLCTLPLDPNIGKMLLMGAIFQCLNPALTIAAALAHRDPFVLPINRKEEADAAKRSFAGVSCSDHIALVKAFEGYKDAKRNGRERAFCWENFLSPVTLQMMEDMRNQFIDLLSDIGFVDKSPGASAYNQYSHDLEMVCAVLCAGLYPNVVQCKRRGKRTAFYTKEVGKVDIHPASVNAGVHLFPLPYMVYSEKVKTTSIFVRDSTNISDYALLLFGGNLIPSKMGEGIEMLGGYLHFSASKSVLDLIRKLRGELDKLLNRKVEEPGFDISVEGKGVVSAVVELLHSQNLCGLHFKLAVLIFVWKGTWCRYVFFSISAYRGLLSCLLASKCRLGLLKLLESLSNQSEKKGRISPKKAGFSSHVQIGLSFWVKALRVLQSW
;
A
#
# COMPACT_ATOMS: atom_id res chain seq x y z
N MET A 1 -6.57 -25.38 39.60
CA MET A 1 -5.51 -24.85 38.73
C MET A 1 -5.21 -25.95 37.72
N LEU A 2 -5.09 -25.65 36.43
CA LEU A 2 -4.65 -26.68 35.47
C LEU A 2 -3.23 -27.13 35.87
N GLU A 3 -2.95 -28.42 35.78
CA GLU A 3 -1.67 -29.01 36.19
C GLU A 3 -0.51 -28.55 35.30
N TYR A 4 -0.80 -28.32 34.02
CA TYR A 4 0.14 -27.79 33.03
C TYR A 4 -0.53 -26.69 32.19
N GLN A 5 0.29 -25.82 31.60
CA GLN A 5 -0.19 -24.85 30.63
C GLN A 5 -0.63 -25.55 29.34
N LEU A 6 -1.60 -24.96 28.64
CA LEU A 6 -2.03 -25.46 27.34
C LEU A 6 -0.86 -25.36 26.34
N PRO A 7 -0.57 -26.43 25.57
CA PRO A 7 0.50 -26.42 24.59
C PRO A 7 0.36 -25.30 23.57
N GLU A 8 1.50 -24.77 23.14
CA GLU A 8 1.57 -23.64 22.22
C GLU A 8 0.82 -23.89 20.91
N ILE A 9 0.98 -25.08 20.33
CA ILE A 9 0.31 -25.51 19.08
C ILE A 9 -1.23 -25.41 19.15
N LEU A 10 -1.82 -25.39 20.35
CA LEU A 10 -3.26 -25.28 20.53
C LEU A 10 -3.75 -23.84 20.78
N ARG A 11 -2.82 -22.87 20.90
CA ARG A 11 -3.14 -21.49 21.29
C ARG A 11 -2.45 -20.41 20.43
N THR A 12 -1.56 -20.79 19.52
CA THR A 12 -0.90 -19.85 18.62
C THR A 12 -1.37 -20.01 17.18
N PRO A 13 -1.29 -18.94 16.36
CA PRO A 13 -1.51 -19.03 14.93
C PRO A 13 -0.55 -20.06 14.28
N LEU A 14 -1.04 -20.82 13.30
CA LEU A 14 -0.34 -21.98 12.72
C LEU A 14 0.39 -21.69 11.39
N GLN A 15 0.33 -20.46 10.89
CA GLN A 15 0.81 -20.07 9.56
C GLN A 15 2.31 -20.37 9.38
N GLU A 16 3.14 -19.98 10.34
CA GLU A 16 4.57 -20.28 10.33
C GLU A 16 4.82 -21.78 10.32
N LEU A 17 4.13 -22.54 11.19
CA LEU A 17 4.27 -24.00 11.26
C LEU A 17 3.87 -24.67 9.94
N CYS A 18 2.77 -24.22 9.33
CA CYS A 18 2.31 -24.70 8.02
C CYS A 18 3.34 -24.46 6.91
N LEU A 19 4.00 -23.29 6.90
CA LEU A 19 5.07 -23.00 5.95
C LEU A 19 6.30 -23.88 6.15
N HIS A 20 6.72 -24.09 7.40
CA HIS A 20 7.85 -24.96 7.72
C HIS A 20 7.59 -26.42 7.28
N ILE A 21 6.39 -26.94 7.52
CA ILE A 21 5.99 -28.29 7.07
C ILE A 21 6.11 -28.43 5.56
N LYS A 22 5.66 -27.43 4.80
CA LYS A 22 5.76 -27.41 3.33
C LYS A 22 7.20 -27.25 2.85
N SER A 23 7.99 -26.40 3.52
CA SER A 23 9.43 -26.23 3.22
C SER A 23 10.21 -27.53 3.38
N LEU A 24 9.90 -28.31 4.42
CA LEU A 24 10.49 -29.62 4.70
C LEU A 24 9.88 -30.78 3.87
N GLN A 25 8.94 -30.49 2.97
CA GLN A 25 8.29 -31.48 2.09
C GLN A 25 7.62 -32.65 2.84
N LEU A 26 7.02 -32.38 4.00
CA LEU A 26 6.40 -33.41 4.87
C LEU A 26 4.98 -33.83 4.44
N GLY A 27 4.55 -33.45 3.23
CA GLY A 27 3.26 -33.81 2.64
C GLY A 27 2.16 -32.76 2.86
N SER A 28 0.92 -33.23 3.07
CA SER A 28 -0.21 -32.35 3.41
C SER A 28 -0.08 -31.90 4.85
N VAL A 29 -0.31 -30.60 5.08
CA VAL A 29 -0.20 -29.99 6.42
C VAL A 29 -1.20 -30.62 7.39
N GLY A 30 -2.45 -30.80 6.97
CA GLY A 30 -3.49 -31.40 7.81
C GLY A 30 -3.15 -32.83 8.22
N SER A 31 -2.67 -33.66 7.28
CA SER A 31 -2.33 -35.05 7.59
C SER A 31 -1.06 -35.19 8.44
N PHE A 32 -0.13 -34.24 8.36
CA PHE A 32 1.04 -34.19 9.21
C PHE A 32 0.68 -33.74 10.64
N LEU A 33 -0.06 -32.64 10.80
CA LEU A 33 -0.44 -32.09 12.10
C LEU A 33 -1.40 -33.02 12.88
N ALA A 34 -2.20 -33.82 12.18
CA ALA A 34 -3.02 -34.85 12.79
C ALA A 34 -2.21 -35.95 13.52
N LYS A 35 -0.91 -36.08 13.23
CA LYS A 35 0.00 -37.04 13.89
C LYS A 35 0.71 -36.44 15.12
N ALA A 36 0.49 -35.17 15.44
CA ALA A 36 1.08 -34.54 16.61
C ALA A 36 0.58 -35.19 17.91
N LEU A 37 1.37 -35.08 19.00
CA LEU A 37 1.01 -35.61 20.31
C LEU A 37 -0.35 -35.07 20.80
N GLN A 38 -0.58 -33.78 20.56
CA GLN A 38 -1.89 -33.13 20.72
C GLN A 38 -2.17 -32.34 19.44
N PRO A 39 -2.99 -32.90 18.53
CA PRO A 39 -3.26 -32.25 17.25
C PRO A 39 -4.07 -30.97 17.45
N PRO A 40 -3.77 -29.90 16.68
CA PRO A 40 -4.59 -28.69 16.68
C PRO A 40 -5.97 -28.95 16.10
N ASP A 41 -6.87 -28.00 16.33
CA ASP A 41 -8.20 -27.99 15.74
C ASP A 41 -8.11 -27.96 14.19
N PRO A 42 -8.79 -28.86 13.45
CA PRO A 42 -8.71 -28.93 12.00
C PRO A 42 -9.11 -27.62 11.29
N LEU A 43 -10.12 -26.92 11.81
CA LEU A 43 -10.56 -25.64 11.24
C LEU A 43 -9.46 -24.57 11.39
N SER A 44 -8.72 -24.58 12.49
CA SER A 44 -7.56 -23.70 12.69
C SER A 44 -6.44 -23.98 11.69
N VAL A 45 -6.22 -25.24 11.32
CA VAL A 45 -5.28 -25.64 10.27
C VAL A 45 -5.76 -25.16 8.89
N GLU A 46 -7.03 -25.39 8.56
CA GLU A 46 -7.65 -24.94 7.30
C GLU A 46 -7.57 -23.42 7.14
N ASN A 47 -7.91 -22.66 8.18
CA ASN A 47 -7.81 -21.20 8.19
C ASN A 47 -6.38 -20.70 7.96
N ALA A 48 -5.38 -21.37 8.55
CA ALA A 48 -3.98 -21.04 8.32
C ALA A 48 -3.56 -21.30 6.87
N ILE A 49 -3.98 -22.41 6.28
CA ILE A 49 -3.73 -22.73 4.86
C ILE A 49 -4.43 -21.71 3.96
N GLU A 50 -5.70 -21.37 4.21
CA GLU A 50 -6.45 -20.38 3.42
C GLU A 50 -5.77 -18.99 3.47
N LEU A 51 -5.29 -18.57 4.66
CA LEU A 51 -4.54 -17.32 4.78
C LEU A 51 -3.24 -17.36 3.97
N LEU A 52 -2.46 -18.45 4.06
CA LEU A 52 -1.22 -18.60 3.30
C LEU A 52 -1.46 -18.58 1.78
N LYS A 53 -2.56 -19.16 1.31
CA LYS A 53 -3.01 -19.04 -0.09
C LYS A 53 -3.39 -17.60 -0.43
N THR A 54 -4.14 -16.94 0.46
CA THR A 54 -4.59 -15.55 0.27
C THR A 54 -3.44 -14.55 0.17
N ILE A 55 -2.36 -14.74 0.93
CA ILE A 55 -1.17 -13.88 0.85
C ILE A 55 -0.22 -14.28 -0.29
N GLY A 56 -0.47 -15.39 -1.00
CA GLY A 56 0.34 -15.89 -2.11
C GLY A 56 1.57 -16.68 -1.69
N ALA A 57 1.66 -17.14 -0.44
CA ALA A 57 2.76 -17.97 0.05
C ALA A 57 2.58 -19.45 -0.35
N LEU A 58 1.34 -19.90 -0.49
CA LEU A 58 0.98 -21.20 -1.05
C LEU A 58 0.14 -21.02 -2.31
N GLY A 59 0.28 -21.94 -3.27
CA GLY A 59 -0.61 -22.06 -4.41
C GLY A 59 -1.91 -22.81 -4.07
N ASP A 60 -2.78 -22.94 -5.06
CA ASP A 60 -4.11 -23.56 -4.88
C ASP A 60 -4.01 -25.04 -4.47
N ALA A 61 -2.98 -25.75 -4.94
CA ALA A 61 -2.69 -27.14 -4.59
C ALA A 61 -1.79 -27.29 -3.34
N GLU A 62 -1.67 -26.24 -2.53
CA GLU A 62 -0.81 -26.17 -1.34
C GLU A 62 0.70 -26.35 -1.61
N GLU A 63 1.13 -26.02 -2.82
CA GLU A 63 2.53 -25.96 -3.21
C GLU A 63 3.19 -24.66 -2.73
N LEU A 64 4.46 -24.73 -2.32
CA LEU A 64 5.19 -23.57 -1.85
C LEU A 64 5.57 -22.66 -3.03
N THR A 65 5.09 -21.42 -3.03
CA THR A 65 5.42 -20.43 -4.07
C THR A 65 6.84 -19.87 -3.85
N PRO A 66 7.44 -19.19 -4.84
CA PRO A 66 8.69 -18.46 -4.63
C PRO A 66 8.61 -17.47 -3.47
N LEU A 67 7.47 -16.78 -3.30
CA LEU A 67 7.24 -15.89 -2.16
C LEU A 67 7.23 -16.69 -0.85
N GLY A 68 6.51 -17.81 -0.81
CA GLY A 68 6.46 -18.68 0.36
C GLY A 68 7.83 -19.23 0.77
N ARG A 69 8.73 -19.48 -0.19
CA ARG A 69 10.12 -19.89 0.10
C ARG A 69 10.91 -18.81 0.83
N HIS A 70 10.75 -17.55 0.45
CA HIS A 70 11.38 -16.46 1.20
C HIS A 70 10.75 -16.29 2.57
N LEU A 71 9.41 -16.31 2.65
CA LEU A 71 8.70 -16.13 3.93
C LEU A 71 9.02 -17.23 4.95
N CYS A 72 9.24 -18.48 4.53
CA CYS A 72 9.60 -19.56 5.46
C CYS A 72 11.05 -19.47 5.98
N THR A 73 11.92 -18.68 5.34
CA THR A 73 13.29 -18.42 5.85
C THR A 73 13.34 -17.31 6.88
N LEU A 74 12.29 -16.48 6.96
CA LEU A 74 12.18 -15.40 7.92
C LEU A 74 11.52 -15.93 9.21
N PRO A 75 12.13 -15.75 10.40
CA PRO A 75 11.54 -16.14 11.67
C PRO A 75 10.49 -15.12 12.13
N LEU A 76 9.50 -14.88 11.29
CA LEU A 76 8.47 -13.86 11.45
C LEU A 76 7.12 -14.37 10.95
N ASP A 77 6.06 -13.73 11.45
CA ASP A 77 4.73 -13.94 10.91
C ASP A 77 4.75 -13.65 9.38
N PRO A 78 4.16 -14.51 8.54
CA PRO A 78 4.24 -14.37 7.08
C PRO A 78 3.71 -13.04 6.54
N ASN A 79 2.74 -12.43 7.20
CA ASN A 79 2.21 -11.11 6.84
C ASN A 79 3.23 -10.01 7.11
N ILE A 80 3.94 -10.08 8.24
CA ILE A 80 5.03 -9.16 8.60
C ILE A 80 6.22 -9.35 7.63
N GLY A 81 6.60 -10.60 7.35
CA GLY A 81 7.64 -10.92 6.36
C GLY A 81 7.30 -10.34 4.98
N LYS A 82 6.06 -10.51 4.52
CA LYS A 82 5.59 -9.96 3.24
C LYS A 82 5.64 -8.43 3.24
N MET A 83 5.27 -7.77 4.34
CA MET A 83 5.39 -6.31 4.46
C MET A 83 6.83 -5.83 4.30
N LEU A 84 7.80 -6.53 4.90
CA LEU A 84 9.22 -6.20 4.80
C LEU A 84 9.74 -6.36 3.37
N LEU A 85 9.39 -7.47 2.70
CA LEU A 85 9.73 -7.68 1.29
C LEU A 85 9.16 -6.56 0.41
N MET A 86 7.89 -6.21 0.61
CA MET A 86 7.24 -5.13 -0.14
C MET A 86 7.88 -3.77 0.18
N GLY A 87 8.27 -3.51 1.43
CA GLY A 87 9.00 -2.30 1.82
C GLY A 87 10.35 -2.16 1.14
N ALA A 88 11.11 -3.26 1.00
CA ALA A 88 12.36 -3.27 0.24
C ALA A 88 12.12 -3.04 -1.26
N ILE A 89 11.11 -3.70 -1.83
CA ILE A 89 10.76 -3.60 -3.26
C ILE A 89 10.32 -2.17 -3.63
N PHE A 90 9.39 -1.60 -2.88
CA PHE A 90 8.82 -0.27 -3.16
C PHE A 90 9.58 0.86 -2.48
N GLN A 91 10.81 0.61 -2.04
CA GLN A 91 11.73 1.64 -1.54
C GLN A 91 11.13 2.46 -0.38
N CYS A 92 10.42 1.81 0.53
CA CYS A 92 9.89 2.39 1.78
C CYS A 92 10.27 1.51 2.98
N LEU A 93 11.52 1.06 3.00
CA LEU A 93 12.02 0.06 3.94
C LEU A 93 12.03 0.57 5.39
N ASN A 94 12.42 1.82 5.64
CA ASN A 94 12.50 2.36 7.00
C ASN A 94 11.15 2.39 7.74
N PRO A 95 10.04 2.89 7.15
CA PRO A 95 8.72 2.76 7.72
C PRO A 95 8.31 1.30 7.93
N ALA A 96 8.51 0.43 6.94
CA ALA A 96 8.15 -0.99 7.03
C ALA A 96 8.89 -1.69 8.16
N LEU A 97 10.18 -1.46 8.33
CA LEU A 97 11.01 -1.97 9.43
C LEU A 97 10.48 -1.52 10.80
N THR A 98 10.09 -0.25 10.91
CA THR A 98 9.57 0.30 12.17
C THR A 98 8.23 -0.34 12.55
N ILE A 99 7.33 -0.46 11.56
CA ILE A 99 6.02 -1.05 11.76
C ILE A 99 6.15 -2.53 12.09
N ALA A 100 6.96 -3.27 11.32
CA ALA A 100 7.26 -4.69 11.58
C ALA A 100 7.78 -4.91 13.00
N ALA A 101 8.71 -4.08 13.47
CA ALA A 101 9.30 -4.23 14.79
C ALA A 101 8.27 -4.05 15.92
N ALA A 102 7.34 -3.10 15.78
CA ALA A 102 6.28 -2.92 16.75
C ALA A 102 5.25 -4.05 16.71
N LEU A 103 4.87 -4.52 15.51
CA LEU A 103 3.92 -5.62 15.34
C LEU A 103 4.47 -6.96 15.87
N ALA A 104 5.77 -7.20 15.70
CA ALA A 104 6.42 -8.43 16.17
C ALA A 104 6.70 -8.44 17.69
N HIS A 105 6.65 -7.29 18.38
CA HIS A 105 6.92 -7.21 19.82
C HIS A 105 5.82 -6.49 20.60
N ARG A 106 5.84 -5.15 20.62
CA ARG A 106 4.79 -4.31 21.24
C ARG A 106 4.90 -2.85 20.80
N ASP A 107 3.78 -2.14 20.91
CA ASP A 107 3.67 -0.69 20.72
C ASP A 107 4.46 0.08 21.83
N PRO A 108 5.24 1.13 21.49
CA PRO A 108 6.07 1.88 22.43
C PRO A 108 5.31 2.92 23.25
N PHE A 109 4.08 3.28 22.90
CA PHE A 109 3.27 4.25 23.63
C PHE A 109 2.83 3.66 24.96
N VAL A 110 3.07 4.39 26.05
CA VAL A 110 2.66 4.03 27.40
C VAL A 110 1.44 4.84 27.81
N LEU A 111 0.54 4.22 28.58
CA LEU A 111 -0.68 4.87 29.07
C LEU A 111 -0.65 4.98 30.60
N PRO A 112 -0.24 6.14 31.16
CA PRO A 112 -0.27 6.34 32.60
C PRO A 112 -1.72 6.49 33.11
N ILE A 113 -2.02 5.89 34.27
CA ILE A 113 -3.37 5.84 34.85
C ILE A 113 -4.01 7.23 34.96
N ASN A 114 -3.25 8.25 35.37
CA ASN A 114 -3.75 9.60 35.63
C ASN A 114 -3.52 10.60 34.49
N ARG A 115 -2.88 10.20 33.38
CA ARG A 115 -2.50 11.10 32.26
C ARG A 115 -2.95 10.56 30.91
N LYS A 116 -4.07 9.84 30.90
CA LYS A 116 -4.61 9.19 29.70
C LYS A 116 -4.87 10.18 28.57
N GLU A 117 -5.54 11.31 28.85
CA GLU A 117 -5.90 12.28 27.83
C GLU A 117 -4.68 12.94 27.18
N GLU A 118 -3.65 13.25 27.98
CA GLU A 118 -2.38 13.79 27.49
C GLU A 118 -1.63 12.78 26.61
N ALA A 119 -1.59 11.50 27.03
CA ALA A 119 -0.96 10.43 26.26
C ALA A 119 -1.69 10.17 24.93
N ASP A 120 -3.02 10.13 24.96
CA ASP A 120 -3.84 10.00 23.76
C ASP A 120 -3.64 11.20 22.81
N ALA A 121 -3.53 12.42 23.35
CA ALA A 121 -3.24 13.63 22.57
C ALA A 121 -1.84 13.58 21.94
N ALA A 122 -0.83 13.15 22.70
CA ALA A 122 0.53 12.96 22.19
C ALA A 122 0.56 11.94 21.04
N LYS A 123 -0.07 10.77 21.20
CA LYS A 123 -0.15 9.76 20.14
C LYS A 123 -0.87 10.29 18.89
N ARG A 124 -1.98 11.02 19.05
CA ARG A 124 -2.70 11.67 17.93
C ARG A 124 -1.86 12.74 17.23
N SER A 125 -1.02 13.46 17.96
CA SER A 125 -0.15 14.50 17.36
C SER A 125 0.80 13.89 16.32
N PHE A 126 1.34 12.69 16.57
CA PHE A 126 2.15 11.97 15.60
C PHE A 126 1.33 11.52 14.39
N ALA A 127 0.11 11.02 14.59
CA ALA A 127 -0.77 10.63 13.47
C ALA A 127 -1.04 11.82 12.52
N GLY A 128 -1.28 13.01 13.08
CA GLY A 128 -1.68 14.19 12.31
C GLY A 128 -2.96 13.91 11.51
N VAL A 129 -2.95 14.20 10.20
CA VAL A 129 -4.09 13.99 9.29
C VAL A 129 -4.15 12.59 8.67
N SER A 130 -3.22 11.70 9.00
CA SER A 130 -3.08 10.39 8.31
C SER A 130 -4.15 9.37 8.68
N CYS A 131 -4.89 9.56 9.79
CA CYS A 131 -5.83 8.58 10.32
C CYS A 131 -5.20 7.17 10.44
N SER A 132 -3.98 7.10 10.99
CA SER A 132 -3.17 5.88 11.00
C SER A 132 -2.34 5.72 12.26
N ASP A 133 -2.58 4.63 13.01
CA ASP A 133 -1.77 4.23 14.16
C ASP A 133 -0.33 3.89 13.75
N HIS A 134 -0.18 3.18 12.63
CA HIS A 134 1.11 2.77 12.10
C HIS A 134 1.98 3.97 11.65
N ILE A 135 1.37 5.02 11.08
CA ILE A 135 2.11 6.25 10.73
C ILE A 135 2.46 7.05 11.99
N ALA A 136 1.58 7.06 13.01
CA ALA A 136 1.90 7.67 14.30
C ALA A 136 3.13 7.01 14.94
N LEU A 137 3.20 5.68 14.89
CA LEU A 137 4.33 4.90 15.35
C LEU A 137 5.63 5.24 14.58
N VAL A 138 5.58 5.29 13.25
CA VAL A 138 6.75 5.63 12.42
C VAL A 138 7.31 7.00 12.81
N LYS A 139 6.45 8.01 12.90
CA LYS A 139 6.86 9.37 13.26
C LYS A 139 7.37 9.49 14.70
N ALA A 140 6.78 8.76 15.64
CA ALA A 140 7.27 8.71 17.02
C ALA A 140 8.67 8.10 17.09
N PHE A 141 8.93 7.03 16.33
CA PHE A 141 10.24 6.40 16.25
C PHE A 141 11.29 7.30 15.58
N GLU A 142 10.92 7.99 14.48
CA GLU A 142 11.80 8.98 13.83
C GLU A 142 12.15 10.12 14.79
N GLY A 143 11.15 10.68 15.49
CA GLY A 143 11.36 11.71 16.51
C GLY A 143 12.27 11.24 17.65
N TYR A 144 12.12 9.99 18.08
CA TYR A 144 13.02 9.37 19.06
C TYR A 144 14.45 9.27 18.55
N LYS A 145 14.66 8.81 17.30
CA LYS A 145 16.01 8.74 16.70
C LYS A 145 16.64 10.12 16.61
N ASP A 146 15.87 11.14 16.28
CA ASP A 146 16.35 12.52 16.21
C ASP A 146 16.70 13.06 17.59
N ALA A 147 15.88 12.78 18.61
CA ALA A 147 16.16 13.14 19.99
C ALA A 147 17.41 12.44 20.53
N LYS A 148 17.59 11.14 20.23
CA LYS A 148 18.75 10.34 20.60
C LYS A 148 20.04 10.86 19.98
N ARG A 149 20.04 11.27 18.70
CA ARG A 149 21.20 11.92 18.07
C ARG A 149 21.59 13.24 18.76
N ASN A 150 20.64 13.90 19.40
CA ASN A 150 20.84 15.15 20.14
C ASN A 150 21.03 14.96 21.65
N GLY A 151 21.10 13.72 22.16
CA GLY A 151 21.22 13.42 23.59
C GLY A 151 19.99 13.84 24.44
N ARG A 152 18.82 13.95 23.82
CA ARG A 152 17.55 14.36 24.45
C ARG A 152 16.50 13.25 24.47
N GLU A 153 16.91 11.99 24.29
CA GLU A 153 16.00 10.85 24.16
C GLU A 153 15.10 10.66 25.39
N ARG A 154 15.65 10.83 26.60
CA ARG A 154 14.87 10.69 27.85
C ARG A 154 13.76 11.72 27.96
N ALA A 155 14.07 12.98 27.64
CA ALA A 155 13.10 14.07 27.66
C ALA A 155 12.01 13.85 26.60
N PHE A 156 12.41 13.50 25.37
CA PHE A 156 11.47 13.21 24.29
C PHE A 156 10.53 12.05 24.64
N CYS A 157 11.05 10.95 25.19
CA CYS A 157 10.23 9.82 25.59
C CYS A 157 9.26 10.19 26.73
N TRP A 158 9.70 10.99 27.70
CA TRP A 158 8.85 11.43 28.80
C TRP A 158 7.70 12.33 28.34
N GLU A 159 8.00 13.33 27.51
CA GLU A 159 7.02 14.30 26.99
C GLU A 159 5.96 13.63 26.09
N ASN A 160 6.36 12.58 25.37
CA ASN A 160 5.51 11.91 24.38
C ASN A 160 4.95 10.57 24.86
N PHE A 161 5.12 10.23 26.14
CA PHE A 161 4.63 8.98 26.72
C PHE A 161 5.12 7.75 25.95
N LEU A 162 6.43 7.67 25.72
CA LEU A 162 7.07 6.57 25.02
C LEU A 162 7.99 5.79 25.96
N SER A 163 8.05 4.48 25.78
CA SER A 163 8.99 3.60 26.48
C SER A 163 10.36 3.61 25.76
N PRO A 164 11.43 4.17 26.37
CA PRO A 164 12.76 4.18 25.76
C PRO A 164 13.32 2.76 25.57
N VAL A 165 12.99 1.83 26.48
CA VAL A 165 13.40 0.43 26.40
C VAL A 165 12.74 -0.26 25.20
N THR A 166 11.45 -0.01 24.96
CA THR A 166 10.74 -0.58 23.80
C THR A 166 11.28 0.00 22.50
N LEU A 167 11.54 1.31 22.45
CA LEU A 167 12.10 1.95 21.27
C LEU A 167 13.53 1.45 20.95
N GLN A 168 14.36 1.19 21.97
CA GLN A 168 15.65 0.57 21.76
C GLN A 168 15.52 -0.85 21.20
N MET A 169 14.65 -1.67 21.80
CA MET A 169 14.38 -3.03 21.31
C MET A 169 13.90 -3.02 19.85
N MET A 170 13.03 -2.09 19.49
CA MET A 170 12.60 -1.91 18.11
C MET A 170 13.78 -1.56 17.20
N GLU A 171 14.70 -0.68 17.61
CA GLU A 171 15.91 -0.37 16.83
C GLU A 171 16.78 -1.63 16.60
N ASP A 172 16.92 -2.48 17.61
CA ASP A 172 17.69 -3.72 17.53
C ASP A 172 17.01 -4.72 16.57
N MET A 173 15.69 -4.88 16.66
CA MET A 173 14.89 -5.72 15.73
C MET A 173 14.97 -5.23 14.29
N ARG A 174 14.98 -3.91 14.06
CA ARG A 174 15.15 -3.35 12.71
C ARG A 174 16.47 -3.78 12.09
N ASN A 175 17.55 -3.80 12.87
CA ASN A 175 18.86 -4.26 12.38
C ASN A 175 18.81 -5.75 12.03
N GLN A 176 18.21 -6.58 12.88
CA GLN A 176 18.01 -8.00 12.61
C GLN A 176 17.20 -8.24 11.33
N PHE A 177 16.14 -7.46 11.09
CA PHE A 177 15.35 -7.57 9.87
C PHE A 177 16.13 -7.16 8.62
N ILE A 178 17.01 -6.16 8.73
CA ILE A 178 17.90 -5.79 7.62
C ILE A 178 18.86 -6.95 7.30
N ASP A 179 19.44 -7.58 8.32
CA ASP A 179 20.34 -8.71 8.14
C ASP A 179 19.62 -9.88 7.46
N LEU A 180 18.42 -10.23 7.95
CA LEU A 180 17.58 -11.27 7.36
C LEU A 180 17.22 -10.95 5.89
N LEU A 181 16.79 -9.73 5.59
CA LEU A 181 16.47 -9.29 4.23
C LEU A 181 17.71 -9.31 3.32
N SER A 182 18.89 -9.09 3.90
CA SER A 182 20.14 -9.16 3.16
C SER A 182 20.56 -10.58 2.85
N ASP A 183 20.38 -11.50 3.80
CA ASP A 183 20.71 -12.91 3.61
C ASP A 183 19.85 -13.57 2.52
N ILE A 184 18.60 -13.12 2.34
CA ILE A 184 17.73 -13.54 1.22
C ILE A 184 17.94 -12.71 -0.07
N GLY A 185 18.86 -11.75 -0.06
CA GLY A 185 19.25 -10.97 -1.25
C GLY A 185 18.31 -9.82 -1.65
N PHE A 186 17.40 -9.39 -0.77
CA PHE A 186 16.51 -8.26 -1.04
C PHE A 186 17.12 -6.89 -0.67
N VAL A 187 18.14 -6.89 0.19
CA VAL A 187 18.85 -5.68 0.66
C VAL A 187 20.36 -5.89 0.61
N ASP A 188 21.09 -4.93 0.05
CA ASP A 188 22.55 -4.97 0.03
C ASP A 188 23.16 -4.48 1.36
N LYS A 189 24.12 -5.22 1.92
CA LYS A 189 24.79 -4.87 3.20
C LYS A 189 25.56 -3.55 3.13
N SER A 190 26.15 -3.22 1.98
CA SER A 190 27.01 -2.04 1.84
C SER A 190 26.26 -0.70 1.94
N PRO A 191 25.23 -0.42 1.12
CA PRO A 191 24.42 0.79 1.32
C PRO A 191 23.46 0.65 2.51
N GLY A 192 23.20 -0.58 2.96
CA GLY A 192 22.28 -0.91 4.03
C GLY A 192 20.86 -0.45 3.74
N ALA A 193 20.06 -0.27 4.79
CA ALA A 193 18.67 0.17 4.64
C ALA A 193 18.55 1.52 3.91
N SER A 194 19.56 2.40 3.99
CA SER A 194 19.49 3.79 3.51
C SER A 194 19.14 3.91 2.02
N ALA A 195 19.61 2.97 1.18
CA ALA A 195 19.33 2.96 -0.26
C ALA A 195 17.88 2.62 -0.60
N TYR A 196 17.14 1.95 0.29
CA TYR A 196 15.80 1.41 0.00
C TYR A 196 14.67 2.32 0.51
N ASN A 197 14.82 3.65 0.39
CA ASN A 197 13.93 4.61 1.06
C ASN A 197 13.39 5.75 0.18
N GLN A 198 13.46 5.66 -1.14
CA GLN A 198 12.95 6.70 -2.06
C GLN A 198 11.52 7.17 -1.73
N TYR A 199 10.64 6.27 -1.31
CA TYR A 199 9.23 6.55 -0.99
C TYR A 199 8.92 6.47 0.51
N SER A 200 9.92 6.56 1.41
CA SER A 200 9.67 6.45 2.86
C SER A 200 8.83 7.57 3.46
N HIS A 201 8.81 8.74 2.81
CA HIS A 201 8.00 9.89 3.24
C HIS A 201 6.68 10.03 2.45
N ASP A 202 6.43 9.12 1.51
CA ASP A 202 5.21 9.05 0.71
C ASP A 202 4.19 8.21 1.48
N LEU A 203 3.21 8.87 2.10
CA LEU A 203 2.26 8.21 3.00
C LEU A 203 1.39 7.21 2.23
N GLU A 204 1.00 7.53 1.01
CA GLU A 204 0.18 6.71 0.15
C GLU A 204 0.91 5.41 -0.22
N MET A 205 2.20 5.49 -0.55
CA MET A 205 3.03 4.31 -0.80
C MET A 205 3.25 3.46 0.46
N VAL A 206 3.55 4.09 1.60
CA VAL A 206 3.72 3.39 2.89
C VAL A 206 2.42 2.67 3.28
N CYS A 207 1.27 3.33 3.16
CA CYS A 207 -0.04 2.73 3.40
C CYS A 207 -0.35 1.58 2.43
N ALA A 208 0.09 1.66 1.17
CA ALA A 208 -0.08 0.60 0.20
C ALA A 208 0.79 -0.64 0.52
N VAL A 209 2.03 -0.45 0.96
CA VAL A 209 2.89 -1.53 1.45
C VAL A 209 2.35 -2.15 2.74
N LEU A 210 1.85 -1.32 3.66
CA LEU A 210 1.16 -1.79 4.85
C LEU A 210 -0.07 -2.63 4.49
N CYS A 211 -0.84 -2.21 3.49
CA CYS A 211 -1.95 -2.98 2.95
C CYS A 211 -1.49 -4.34 2.40
N ALA A 212 -0.39 -4.40 1.66
CA ALA A 212 0.17 -5.65 1.16
C ALA A 212 0.56 -6.64 2.27
N GLY A 213 1.02 -6.12 3.42
CA GLY A 213 1.38 -6.89 4.59
C GLY A 213 0.18 -7.33 5.42
N LEU A 214 -0.74 -6.42 5.72
CA LEU A 214 -1.87 -6.68 6.63
C LEU A 214 -3.08 -7.33 5.92
N TYR A 215 -3.15 -7.32 4.60
CA TYR A 215 -4.21 -8.05 3.88
C TYR A 215 -4.18 -9.55 4.25
N PRO A 216 -5.34 -10.17 4.58
CA PRO A 216 -6.72 -9.76 4.32
C PRO A 216 -7.43 -9.03 5.48
N ASN A 217 -6.71 -8.52 6.47
CA ASN A 217 -7.28 -7.79 7.61
C ASN A 217 -7.76 -6.40 7.20
N VAL A 218 -8.96 -6.34 6.62
CA VAL A 218 -9.58 -5.13 6.09
C VAL A 218 -10.88 -4.81 6.82
N VAL A 219 -11.10 -3.53 7.09
CA VAL A 219 -12.33 -2.96 7.63
C VAL A 219 -12.96 -2.05 6.57
N GLN A 220 -14.27 -2.19 6.36
CA GLN A 220 -15.05 -1.31 5.50
C GLN A 220 -15.66 -0.16 6.33
N CYS A 221 -15.39 1.07 5.92
CA CYS A 221 -15.87 2.30 6.53
C CYS A 221 -17.15 2.76 5.81
N LYS A 222 -18.31 2.62 6.47
CA LYS A 222 -19.60 3.07 5.92
C LYS A 222 -20.07 4.32 6.64
N ARG A 223 -20.20 5.43 5.91
CA ARG A 223 -20.76 6.67 6.46
C ARG A 223 -22.24 6.50 6.80
N ARG A 224 -22.61 6.81 8.04
CA ARG A 224 -23.97 6.79 8.57
C ARG A 224 -24.25 8.15 9.23
N GLY A 225 -24.76 9.09 8.43
CA GLY A 225 -25.00 10.47 8.86
C GLY A 225 -23.70 11.19 9.23
N LYS A 226 -23.54 11.50 10.51
CA LYS A 226 -22.36 12.21 11.08
C LYS A 226 -21.27 11.27 11.62
N ARG A 227 -21.46 9.95 11.57
CA ARG A 227 -20.49 8.96 12.07
C ARG A 227 -20.17 7.93 11.00
N THR A 228 -19.04 7.26 11.15
CA THR A 228 -18.64 6.10 10.35
C THR A 228 -18.91 4.82 11.15
N ALA A 229 -19.51 3.83 10.50
CA ALA A 229 -19.68 2.48 11.01
C ALA A 229 -18.65 1.56 10.35
N PHE A 230 -18.08 0.65 11.13
CA PHE A 230 -17.00 -0.24 10.71
C PHE A 230 -17.49 -1.68 10.61
N TYR A 231 -17.07 -2.37 9.56
CA TYR A 231 -17.45 -3.76 9.32
C TYR A 231 -16.23 -4.57 8.91
N THR A 232 -16.10 -5.80 9.40
CA THR A 232 -15.10 -6.80 8.96
C THR A 232 -15.82 -7.97 8.29
N LYS A 233 -15.10 -8.75 7.45
CA LYS A 233 -15.66 -9.90 6.73
C LYS A 233 -16.27 -10.94 7.68
N GLU A 234 -15.50 -11.33 8.69
CA GLU A 234 -15.81 -12.48 9.55
C GLU A 234 -16.91 -12.20 10.57
N VAL A 235 -16.87 -11.01 11.20
CA VAL A 235 -17.71 -10.73 12.37
C VAL A 235 -18.74 -9.63 12.12
N GLY A 236 -18.69 -8.98 10.96
CA GLY A 236 -19.57 -7.86 10.66
C GLY A 236 -19.16 -6.63 11.47
N LYS A 237 -20.10 -6.02 12.20
CA LYS A 237 -19.90 -4.72 12.85
C LYS A 237 -18.83 -4.81 13.94
N VAL A 238 -17.87 -3.89 13.90
CA VAL A 238 -16.80 -3.73 14.90
C VAL A 238 -16.68 -2.27 15.34
N ASP A 239 -15.99 -2.03 16.44
CA ASP A 239 -15.64 -0.68 16.91
C ASP A 239 -14.11 -0.50 16.88
N ILE A 240 -13.64 0.76 16.87
CA ILE A 240 -12.21 1.06 16.99
C ILE A 240 -11.84 1.11 18.48
N HIS A 241 -10.74 0.48 18.85
CA HIS A 241 -10.29 0.42 20.23
C HIS A 241 -9.97 1.83 20.77
N PRO A 242 -10.32 2.18 22.02
CA PRO A 242 -10.10 3.53 22.57
C PRO A 242 -8.64 4.03 22.56
N ALA A 243 -7.68 3.12 22.53
CA ALA A 243 -6.25 3.45 22.47
C ALA A 243 -5.72 3.75 21.05
N SER A 244 -6.53 3.50 20.02
CA SER A 244 -6.19 3.87 18.64
C SER A 244 -6.37 5.37 18.44
N VAL A 245 -5.52 5.96 17.60
CA VAL A 245 -5.66 7.37 17.17
C VAL A 245 -7.00 7.64 16.46
N ASN A 246 -7.64 6.59 15.93
CA ASN A 246 -8.89 6.66 15.18
C ASN A 246 -10.16 6.54 16.06
N ALA A 247 -10.04 6.27 17.37
CA ALA A 247 -11.20 6.04 18.25
C ALA A 247 -12.18 7.23 18.32
N GLY A 248 -11.66 8.46 18.24
CA GLY A 248 -12.44 9.70 18.28
C GLY A 248 -12.80 10.28 16.91
N VAL A 249 -12.40 9.63 15.82
CA VAL A 249 -12.59 10.16 14.46
C VAL A 249 -13.97 9.76 13.95
N HIS A 250 -14.78 10.76 13.59
CA HIS A 250 -16.16 10.53 13.16
C HIS A 250 -16.32 10.33 11.66
N LEU A 251 -15.45 10.94 10.86
CA LEU A 251 -15.49 10.89 9.40
C LEU A 251 -14.10 10.51 8.90
N PHE A 252 -14.06 9.52 8.01
CA PHE A 252 -12.83 9.05 7.40
C PHE A 252 -12.81 9.47 5.94
N PRO A 253 -11.67 9.97 5.43
CA PRO A 253 -11.55 10.39 4.05
C PRO A 253 -11.64 9.21 3.07
N LEU A 254 -11.17 8.02 3.47
CA LEU A 254 -11.10 6.86 2.60
C LEU A 254 -12.05 5.73 3.07
N PRO A 255 -12.51 4.86 2.15
CA PRO A 255 -13.58 3.90 2.43
C PRO A 255 -13.13 2.64 3.19
N TYR A 256 -11.83 2.42 3.37
CA TYR A 256 -11.31 1.20 3.99
C TYR A 256 -10.22 1.47 5.03
N MET A 257 -9.99 0.51 5.91
CA MET A 257 -8.83 0.48 6.78
C MET A 257 -8.19 -0.90 6.78
N VAL A 258 -6.91 -0.96 7.05
CA VAL A 258 -6.21 -2.19 7.42
C VAL A 258 -5.86 -2.18 8.90
N TYR A 259 -5.78 -3.37 9.50
CA TYR A 259 -5.49 -3.56 10.92
C TYR A 259 -4.60 -4.78 11.14
N SER A 260 -3.86 -4.81 12.25
CA SER A 260 -3.07 -6.00 12.62
C SER A 260 -3.88 -6.96 13.50
N GLU A 261 -4.54 -6.47 14.56
CA GLU A 261 -5.21 -7.30 15.55
C GLU A 261 -6.64 -6.85 15.86
N LYS A 262 -7.53 -7.82 16.10
CA LYS A 262 -8.84 -7.63 16.74
C LYS A 262 -8.84 -8.26 18.11
N VAL A 263 -9.50 -7.60 19.05
CA VAL A 263 -9.69 -8.10 20.40
C VAL A 263 -11.16 -8.11 20.77
N LYS A 264 -11.60 -9.16 21.45
CA LYS A 264 -12.96 -9.26 22.00
C LYS A 264 -12.90 -9.08 23.52
N THR A 265 -13.45 -7.96 24.00
CA THR A 265 -13.62 -7.68 25.42
C THR A 265 -15.10 -7.47 25.74
N THR A 266 -15.55 -6.22 25.91
CA THR A 266 -16.97 -5.85 26.01
C THR A 266 -17.66 -5.90 24.64
N SER A 267 -16.94 -5.48 23.62
CA SER A 267 -17.28 -5.56 22.19
C SER A 267 -16.06 -6.05 21.42
N ILE A 268 -16.21 -6.22 20.11
CA ILE A 268 -15.09 -6.55 19.23
C ILE A 268 -14.46 -5.24 18.75
N PHE A 269 -13.21 -5.04 19.13
CA PHE A 269 -12.44 -3.85 18.84
C PHE A 269 -11.29 -4.15 17.89
N VAL A 270 -11.08 -3.26 16.93
CA VAL A 270 -9.87 -3.19 16.13
C VAL A 270 -8.82 -2.41 16.92
N ARG A 271 -7.68 -3.04 17.26
CA ARG A 271 -6.69 -2.48 18.19
C ARG A 271 -5.92 -1.30 17.58
N ASP A 272 -5.50 -1.46 16.34
CA ASP A 272 -4.72 -0.51 15.54
C ASP A 272 -5.28 -0.49 14.12
N SER A 273 -5.22 0.67 13.47
CA SER A 273 -5.82 0.84 12.14
C SER A 273 -5.13 1.92 11.31
N THR A 274 -5.19 1.74 10.00
CA THR A 274 -4.73 2.73 9.01
C THR A 274 -5.77 2.90 7.92
N ASN A 275 -6.25 4.12 7.70
CA ASN A 275 -7.20 4.43 6.63
C ASN A 275 -6.50 4.39 5.26
N ILE A 276 -7.02 3.58 4.35
CA ILE A 276 -6.41 3.30 3.03
C ILE A 276 -7.42 3.48 1.90
N SER A 277 -6.90 3.74 0.70
CA SER A 277 -7.70 3.96 -0.50
C SER A 277 -8.11 2.64 -1.16
N ASP A 278 -9.10 2.70 -2.05
CA ASP A 278 -9.48 1.57 -2.92
C ASP A 278 -8.28 1.07 -3.73
N TYR A 279 -7.41 1.98 -4.18
CA TYR A 279 -6.26 1.63 -5.01
C TYR A 279 -5.22 0.81 -4.26
N ALA A 280 -5.00 1.05 -2.97
CA ALA A 280 -4.12 0.22 -2.17
C ALA A 280 -4.61 -1.24 -2.17
N LEU A 281 -5.92 -1.47 -2.06
CA LEU A 281 -6.50 -2.81 -2.13
C LEU A 281 -6.47 -3.38 -3.55
N LEU A 282 -6.80 -2.59 -4.57
CA LEU A 282 -6.78 -3.01 -5.97
C LEU A 282 -5.37 -3.38 -6.47
N LEU A 283 -4.33 -2.76 -5.90
CA LEU A 283 -2.93 -2.96 -6.27
C LEU A 283 -2.19 -3.96 -5.38
N PHE A 284 -2.62 -4.21 -4.14
CA PHE A 284 -1.87 -5.03 -3.18
C PHE A 284 -2.72 -6.06 -2.43
N GLY A 285 -4.04 -6.01 -2.61
CA GLY A 285 -4.98 -6.99 -2.09
C GLY A 285 -4.95 -8.30 -2.89
N GLY A 286 -6.00 -9.10 -2.71
CA GLY A 286 -6.11 -10.42 -3.34
C GLY A 286 -6.52 -10.37 -4.82
N ASN A 287 -7.01 -11.51 -5.31
CA ASN A 287 -7.38 -11.70 -6.70
C ASN A 287 -8.51 -10.75 -7.14
N LEU A 288 -8.35 -10.13 -8.31
CA LEU A 288 -9.33 -9.24 -8.91
C LEU A 288 -10.41 -10.06 -9.63
N ILE A 289 -11.49 -10.42 -8.93
CA ILE A 289 -12.58 -11.21 -9.49
C ILE A 289 -13.61 -10.27 -10.13
N PRO A 290 -13.96 -10.42 -11.42
CA PRO A 290 -15.05 -9.64 -12.00
C PRO A 290 -16.38 -9.92 -11.29
N SER A 291 -17.13 -8.87 -10.96
CA SER A 291 -18.46 -9.02 -10.35
C SER A 291 -19.41 -9.78 -11.28
N LYS A 292 -20.28 -10.61 -10.70
CA LYS A 292 -21.31 -11.36 -11.45
C LYS A 292 -22.24 -10.46 -12.26
N MET A 293 -22.43 -9.22 -11.82
CA MET A 293 -23.26 -8.20 -12.49
C MET A 293 -22.51 -7.42 -13.58
N GLY A 294 -21.21 -7.65 -13.76
CA GLY A 294 -20.37 -7.03 -14.81
C GLY A 294 -19.91 -5.59 -14.53
N GLU A 295 -20.36 -4.95 -13.44
CA GLU A 295 -20.12 -3.53 -13.14
C GLU A 295 -19.11 -3.29 -11.99
N GLY A 296 -18.19 -4.23 -11.75
CA GLY A 296 -17.20 -4.05 -10.68
C GLY A 296 -16.17 -5.17 -10.56
N ILE A 297 -15.25 -4.98 -9.62
CA ILE A 297 -14.30 -5.97 -9.11
C ILE A 297 -14.70 -6.34 -7.69
N GLU A 298 -14.63 -7.63 -7.38
CA GLU A 298 -14.88 -8.21 -6.07
C GLU A 298 -13.62 -8.86 -5.51
N MET A 299 -13.47 -8.79 -4.18
CA MET A 299 -12.46 -9.56 -3.43
C MET A 299 -13.10 -10.17 -2.19
N LEU A 300 -12.42 -11.16 -1.60
CA LEU A 300 -12.82 -11.80 -0.34
C LEU A 300 -14.26 -12.35 -0.39
N GLY A 301 -14.64 -12.98 -1.50
CA GLY A 301 -15.99 -13.54 -1.67
C GLY A 301 -17.09 -12.48 -1.80
N GLY A 302 -16.77 -11.30 -2.36
CA GLY A 302 -17.72 -10.20 -2.55
C GLY A 302 -17.86 -9.26 -1.36
N TYR A 303 -17.12 -9.49 -0.27
CA TYR A 303 -17.08 -8.58 0.88
C TYR A 303 -16.54 -7.20 0.50
N LEU A 304 -15.51 -7.14 -0.35
CA LEU A 304 -15.01 -5.90 -0.94
C LEU A 304 -15.53 -5.81 -2.38
N HIS A 305 -16.15 -4.67 -2.70
CA HIS A 305 -16.69 -4.40 -4.03
C HIS A 305 -16.24 -3.02 -4.50
N PHE A 306 -15.65 -2.97 -5.70
CA PHE A 306 -15.12 -1.77 -6.32
C PHE A 306 -15.85 -1.55 -7.65
N SER A 307 -16.62 -0.46 -7.73
CA SER A 307 -17.35 -0.11 -8.95
C SER A 307 -16.65 1.02 -9.69
N ALA A 308 -16.47 0.85 -11.00
CA ALA A 308 -15.96 1.88 -11.91
C ALA A 308 -16.39 1.55 -13.34
N SER A 309 -16.16 2.49 -14.27
CA SER A 309 -16.39 2.21 -15.69
C SER A 309 -15.54 1.03 -16.17
N LYS A 310 -16.07 0.23 -17.11
CA LYS A 310 -15.36 -0.92 -17.70
C LYS A 310 -13.95 -0.56 -18.16
N SER A 311 -13.78 0.61 -18.79
CA SER A 311 -12.47 1.10 -19.24
C SER A 311 -11.45 1.28 -18.10
N VAL A 312 -11.88 1.74 -16.93
CA VAL A 312 -11.04 1.93 -15.75
C VAL A 312 -10.71 0.58 -15.11
N LEU A 313 -11.68 -0.32 -15.00
CA LEU A 313 -11.46 -1.67 -14.47
C LEU A 313 -10.49 -2.47 -15.34
N ASP A 314 -10.61 -2.37 -16.67
CA ASP A 314 -9.67 -3.00 -17.62
C ASP A 314 -8.25 -2.45 -17.45
N LEU A 315 -8.12 -1.16 -17.14
CA LEU A 315 -6.85 -0.49 -16.93
C LEU A 315 -6.16 -0.95 -15.65
N ILE A 316 -6.92 -0.98 -14.55
CA ILE A 316 -6.45 -1.44 -13.24
C ILE A 316 -6.03 -2.91 -13.33
N ARG A 317 -6.81 -3.76 -13.98
CA ARG A 317 -6.44 -5.18 -14.18
C ARG A 317 -5.16 -5.35 -14.98
N LYS A 318 -4.97 -4.56 -16.05
CA LYS A 318 -3.71 -4.59 -16.82
C LYS A 318 -2.52 -4.12 -15.99
N LEU A 319 -2.67 -3.00 -15.26
CA LEU A 319 -1.61 -2.49 -14.40
C LEU A 319 -1.26 -3.49 -13.28
N ARG A 320 -2.26 -4.08 -12.61
CA ARG A 320 -2.08 -5.13 -11.61
C ARG A 320 -1.37 -6.35 -12.20
N GLY A 321 -1.76 -6.80 -13.39
CA GLY A 321 -1.10 -7.91 -14.06
C GLY A 321 0.38 -7.63 -14.39
N GLU A 322 0.73 -6.42 -14.82
CA GLU A 322 2.15 -6.04 -15.03
C GLU A 322 2.91 -5.90 -13.71
N LEU A 323 2.25 -5.40 -12.66
CA LEU A 323 2.82 -5.34 -11.31
C LEU A 323 3.12 -6.73 -10.77
N ASP A 324 2.20 -7.68 -10.91
CA ASP A 324 2.35 -9.05 -10.44
C ASP A 324 3.50 -9.76 -11.16
N LYS A 325 3.66 -9.54 -12.47
CA LYS A 325 4.82 -10.07 -13.23
C LYS A 325 6.14 -9.53 -12.70
N LEU A 326 6.21 -8.22 -12.41
CA LEU A 326 7.42 -7.61 -11.86
C LEU A 326 7.73 -8.13 -10.45
N LEU A 327 6.72 -8.26 -9.60
CA LEU A 327 6.86 -8.80 -8.25
C LEU A 327 7.31 -10.26 -8.29
N ASN A 328 6.68 -11.10 -9.12
CA ASN A 328 7.08 -12.49 -9.29
C ASN A 328 8.52 -12.63 -9.76
N ARG A 329 8.93 -11.84 -10.78
CA ARG A 329 10.32 -11.84 -11.25
C ARG A 329 11.30 -11.41 -10.15
N LYS A 330 10.98 -10.39 -9.35
CA LYS A 330 11.82 -9.97 -8.22
C LYS A 330 11.93 -11.02 -7.13
N VAL A 331 10.84 -11.73 -6.86
CA VAL A 331 10.81 -12.79 -5.85
C VAL A 331 11.61 -14.01 -6.32
N GLU A 332 11.58 -14.33 -7.62
CA GLU A 332 12.41 -15.39 -8.21
C GLU A 332 13.89 -14.98 -8.33
N GLU A 333 14.17 -13.70 -8.64
CA GLU A 333 15.49 -13.13 -8.80
C GLU A 333 15.67 -11.93 -7.84
N PRO A 334 16.08 -12.14 -6.56
CA PRO A 334 16.23 -11.05 -5.59
C PRO A 334 17.17 -9.92 -6.03
N GLY A 335 18.14 -10.20 -6.91
CA GLY A 335 19.04 -9.19 -7.50
C GLY A 335 18.41 -8.28 -8.55
N PHE A 336 17.19 -8.57 -9.01
CA PHE A 336 16.49 -7.77 -10.03
C PHE A 336 16.14 -6.37 -9.51
N ASP A 337 16.50 -5.32 -10.25
CA ASP A 337 16.22 -3.94 -9.85
C ASP A 337 14.89 -3.42 -10.44
N ILE A 338 13.83 -3.50 -9.62
CA ILE A 338 12.50 -2.98 -9.97
C ILE A 338 12.53 -1.46 -10.23
N SER A 339 13.41 -0.70 -9.59
CA SER A 339 13.45 0.75 -9.74
C SER A 339 13.92 1.19 -11.14
N VAL A 340 14.71 0.34 -11.81
CA VAL A 340 15.25 0.58 -13.15
C VAL A 340 14.38 -0.10 -14.21
N GLU A 341 14.22 -1.42 -14.14
CA GLU A 341 13.50 -2.18 -15.17
C GLU A 341 11.98 -2.02 -15.05
N GLY A 342 11.47 -1.87 -13.83
CA GLY A 342 10.04 -1.68 -13.51
C GLY A 342 9.59 -0.22 -13.40
N LYS A 343 10.47 0.75 -13.68
CA LYS A 343 10.24 2.19 -13.41
C LYS A 343 8.89 2.71 -13.90
N GLY A 344 8.48 2.32 -15.11
CA GLY A 344 7.21 2.75 -15.69
C GLY A 344 5.99 2.25 -14.91
N VAL A 345 6.01 0.99 -14.48
CA VAL A 345 4.93 0.39 -13.70
C VAL A 345 4.89 0.98 -12.30
N VAL A 346 6.05 1.11 -11.64
CA VAL A 346 6.13 1.73 -10.30
C VAL A 346 5.66 3.18 -10.34
N SER A 347 6.05 3.95 -11.36
CA SER A 347 5.57 5.33 -11.52
C SER A 347 4.06 5.39 -11.73
N ALA A 348 3.47 4.46 -12.49
CA ALA A 348 2.03 4.40 -12.67
C ALA A 348 1.29 3.99 -11.38
N VAL A 349 1.88 3.10 -10.58
CA VAL A 349 1.38 2.71 -9.25
C VAL A 349 1.38 3.93 -8.31
N VAL A 350 2.51 4.63 -8.20
CA VAL A 350 2.63 5.84 -7.37
C VAL A 350 1.57 6.86 -7.78
N GLU A 351 1.45 7.15 -9.07
CA GLU A 351 0.47 8.12 -9.55
C GLU A 351 -0.98 7.69 -9.28
N LEU A 352 -1.28 6.39 -9.42
CA LEU A 352 -2.60 5.86 -9.13
C LEU A 352 -2.94 5.98 -7.63
N LEU A 353 -1.98 5.69 -6.74
CA LEU A 353 -2.16 5.81 -5.30
C LEU A 353 -2.45 7.25 -4.85
N HIS A 354 -1.85 8.24 -5.50
CA HIS A 354 -2.09 9.67 -5.25
C HIS A 354 -3.39 10.19 -5.90
N SER A 355 -4.08 9.37 -6.69
CA SER A 355 -5.31 9.78 -7.34
C SER A 355 -6.48 9.76 -6.34
N GLN A 356 -7.16 10.89 -6.19
CA GLN A 356 -8.17 11.03 -5.13
C GLN A 356 -9.52 10.38 -5.44
N ASN A 357 -9.80 9.92 -6.68
CA ASN A 357 -11.10 9.33 -7.06
C ASN A 357 -11.04 8.43 -8.31
N LEU A 358 -11.82 7.34 -8.31
CA LEU A 358 -12.06 6.43 -9.46
C LEU A 358 -12.70 7.12 -10.69
N CYS A 359 -13.39 8.25 -10.47
CA CYS A 359 -14.07 9.00 -11.55
C CYS A 359 -13.14 9.94 -12.34
N GLY A 360 -11.96 10.31 -11.83
CA GLY A 360 -11.06 11.29 -12.48
C GLY A 360 -9.99 10.70 -13.40
N LEU A 361 -10.02 9.38 -13.62
CA LEU A 361 -8.88 8.59 -14.09
C LEU A 361 -8.61 8.65 -15.60
N HIS A 362 -9.59 9.10 -16.40
CA HIS A 362 -9.57 8.94 -17.86
C HIS A 362 -8.42 9.68 -18.56
N PHE A 363 -8.01 10.84 -18.03
CA PHE A 363 -7.02 11.68 -18.71
C PHE A 363 -5.57 11.36 -18.32
N LYS A 364 -5.33 10.80 -17.12
CA LYS A 364 -3.97 10.62 -16.58
C LYS A 364 -3.36 9.26 -16.94
N LEU A 365 -4.05 8.15 -16.66
CA LEU A 365 -3.49 6.83 -17.00
C LEU A 365 -3.43 6.56 -18.52
N ALA A 366 -4.31 7.18 -19.32
CA ALA A 366 -4.26 7.06 -20.77
C ALA A 366 -2.95 7.63 -21.34
N VAL A 367 -2.40 8.67 -20.72
CA VAL A 367 -1.13 9.28 -21.14
C VAL A 367 0.06 8.40 -20.74
N LEU A 368 0.09 7.82 -19.53
CA LEU A 368 1.24 7.02 -19.08
C LEU A 368 1.36 5.66 -19.79
N ILE A 369 0.24 4.99 -20.07
CA ILE A 369 0.29 3.72 -20.81
C ILE A 369 0.61 3.94 -22.29
N PHE A 370 0.27 5.11 -22.85
CA PHE A 370 0.70 5.49 -24.20
C PHE A 370 2.21 5.78 -24.28
N VAL A 371 2.80 6.38 -23.24
CA VAL A 371 4.25 6.60 -23.15
C VAL A 371 4.99 5.26 -23.03
N TRP A 372 4.40 4.26 -22.38
CA TRP A 372 4.99 2.91 -22.22
C TRP A 372 5.10 2.12 -23.54
N LYS A 373 4.20 2.30 -24.51
CA LYS A 373 4.23 1.56 -25.79
C LYS A 373 5.17 2.13 -26.86
N GLY A 374 5.98 3.15 -26.57
CA GLY A 374 7.01 3.64 -27.48
C GLY A 374 6.52 4.10 -28.87
N THR A 375 5.23 4.39 -29.05
CA THR A 375 4.65 4.78 -30.34
C THR A 375 4.25 6.25 -30.31
N TRP A 376 5.23 7.13 -30.56
CA TRP A 376 4.98 8.57 -30.59
C TRP A 376 4.37 9.08 -31.92
N CYS A 377 4.16 8.22 -32.92
CA CYS A 377 3.60 8.61 -34.21
C CYS A 377 2.73 7.51 -34.81
N ARG A 378 1.40 7.55 -34.59
CA ARG A 378 0.38 7.12 -35.58
C ARG A 378 -1.07 7.30 -35.13
N TYR A 379 -1.35 7.42 -33.83
CA TYR A 379 -2.74 7.47 -33.32
C TYR A 379 -3.27 8.84 -32.86
N VAL A 380 -2.46 9.90 -32.90
CA VAL A 380 -2.93 11.27 -32.57
C VAL A 380 -4.01 11.76 -33.55
N PHE A 381 -4.09 11.20 -34.75
CA PHE A 381 -5.08 11.63 -35.75
C PHE A 381 -6.50 11.08 -35.55
N PHE A 382 -6.69 9.97 -34.83
CA PHE A 382 -8.01 9.32 -34.76
C PHE A 382 -8.88 9.70 -33.55
N SER A 383 -8.34 10.44 -32.58
CA SER A 383 -9.08 10.75 -31.35
C SER A 383 -9.54 12.21 -31.22
N ILE A 384 -9.35 13.05 -32.23
CA ILE A 384 -9.79 14.48 -32.18
C ILE A 384 -11.32 14.61 -32.33
N SER A 385 -12.00 13.64 -32.94
CA SER A 385 -13.47 13.68 -33.07
C SER A 385 -14.21 13.35 -31.76
N ALA A 386 -13.54 12.71 -30.79
CA ALA A 386 -14.12 12.37 -29.48
C ALA A 386 -14.09 13.53 -28.47
N TYR A 387 -13.34 14.61 -28.75
CA TYR A 387 -13.15 15.73 -27.81
C TYR A 387 -14.23 16.82 -27.87
N ARG A 388 -15.20 16.73 -28.79
CA ARG A 388 -16.35 17.68 -28.82
C ARG A 388 -17.22 17.58 -27.56
N GLY A 389 -17.36 16.38 -26.97
CA GLY A 389 -18.11 16.19 -25.73
C GLY A 389 -17.35 16.57 -24.45
N LEU A 390 -16.02 16.59 -24.50
CA LEU A 390 -15.17 16.92 -23.35
C LEU A 390 -15.01 18.44 -23.15
N LEU A 391 -15.05 19.21 -24.25
CA LEU A 391 -15.00 20.66 -24.20
C LEU A 391 -16.25 21.27 -23.54
N SER A 392 -17.43 20.66 -23.73
CA SER A 392 -18.66 21.10 -23.07
C SER A 392 -18.67 20.79 -21.57
N CYS A 393 -18.11 19.65 -21.13
CA CYS A 393 -17.97 19.31 -19.72
C CYS A 393 -16.94 20.17 -18.98
N LEU A 394 -15.81 20.49 -19.62
CA LEU A 394 -14.77 21.34 -19.01
C LEU A 394 -15.23 22.79 -18.86
N LEU A 395 -16.06 23.30 -19.77
CA LEU A 395 -16.67 24.64 -19.66
C LEU A 395 -17.70 24.75 -18.52
N ALA A 396 -18.29 23.63 -18.08
CA ALA A 396 -19.25 23.61 -16.97
C ALA A 396 -18.60 23.58 -15.57
N SER A 397 -17.31 23.22 -15.46
CA SER A 397 -16.58 23.19 -14.20
C SER A 397 -15.72 24.45 -14.02
N LYS A 398 -15.84 25.15 -12.88
CA LYS A 398 -15.05 26.36 -12.51
C LYS A 398 -13.55 26.05 -12.31
N CYS A 399 -12.85 25.60 -13.35
CA CYS A 399 -11.40 25.37 -13.36
C CYS A 399 -10.71 26.20 -14.45
N ARG A 400 -11.00 27.51 -14.52
CA ARG A 400 -10.35 28.43 -15.47
C ARG A 400 -8.87 28.67 -15.18
N LEU A 401 -8.46 28.71 -13.90
CA LEU A 401 -7.09 29.08 -13.52
C LEU A 401 -6.03 27.99 -13.81
N GLY A 402 -6.40 26.70 -13.70
CA GLY A 402 -5.46 25.59 -13.91
C GLY A 402 -5.11 25.39 -15.39
N LEU A 403 -6.10 25.57 -16.28
CA LEU A 403 -5.92 25.41 -17.71
C LEU A 403 -5.03 26.53 -18.31
N LEU A 404 -5.20 27.77 -17.84
CA LEU A 404 -4.40 28.93 -18.27
C LEU A 404 -2.90 28.77 -17.93
N LYS A 405 -2.59 28.34 -16.69
CA LYS A 405 -1.19 28.13 -16.26
C LYS A 405 -0.50 26.98 -17.00
N LEU A 406 -1.25 25.93 -17.37
CA LEU A 406 -0.72 24.80 -18.14
C LEU A 406 -0.44 25.21 -19.60
N LEU A 407 -1.30 26.05 -20.18
CA LEU A 407 -1.16 26.55 -21.55
C LEU A 407 -0.04 27.59 -21.71
N GLU A 408 0.18 28.46 -20.71
CA GLU A 408 1.34 29.37 -20.65
C GLU A 408 2.67 28.60 -20.58
N SER A 409 2.72 27.53 -19.79
CA SER A 409 3.91 26.66 -19.68
C SER A 409 4.25 25.99 -21.02
N LEU A 410 3.23 25.52 -21.75
CA LEU A 410 3.40 24.89 -23.06
C LEU A 410 3.76 25.90 -24.16
N SER A 411 3.23 27.13 -24.10
CA SER A 411 3.61 28.23 -25.00
C SER A 411 5.09 28.61 -24.85
N ASN A 412 5.56 28.77 -23.60
CA ASN A 412 6.94 29.12 -23.28
C ASN A 412 7.95 28.03 -23.67
N GLN A 413 7.53 26.76 -23.67
CA GLN A 413 8.37 25.67 -24.16
C GLN A 413 8.48 25.65 -25.70
N SER A 414 7.47 26.14 -26.43
CA SER A 414 7.50 26.22 -27.88
C SER A 414 8.44 27.33 -28.39
N GLU A 415 8.46 28.49 -27.73
CA GLU A 415 9.34 29.61 -28.10
C GLU A 415 10.82 29.28 -27.87
N LYS A 416 11.15 28.52 -26.81
CA LYS A 416 12.53 28.07 -26.55
C LYS A 416 13.05 27.09 -27.61
N LYS A 417 12.18 26.36 -28.32
CA LYS A 417 12.56 25.44 -29.41
C LYS A 417 12.61 26.10 -30.79
N GLY A 418 12.16 27.36 -30.92
CA GLY A 418 12.15 28.12 -32.17
C GLY A 418 13.49 28.68 -32.64
N ARG A 419 14.60 28.49 -31.90
CA ARG A 419 15.95 28.97 -32.28
C ARG A 419 16.82 27.92 -32.99
N ILE A 420 16.21 26.97 -33.70
CA ILE A 420 16.93 26.01 -34.56
C ILE A 420 16.43 26.15 -35.99
N SER A 421 17.33 26.50 -36.92
CA SER A 421 17.00 26.78 -38.32
C SER A 421 16.35 25.57 -39.03
N PRO A 422 15.32 25.77 -39.87
CA PRO A 422 14.46 24.70 -40.39
C PRO A 422 15.01 24.03 -41.66
N LYS A 423 16.27 23.62 -41.63
CA LYS A 423 16.87 22.74 -42.66
C LYS A 423 17.53 21.47 -42.08
N LYS A 424 17.60 21.32 -40.75
CA LYS A 424 18.18 20.13 -40.10
C LYS A 424 17.18 19.21 -39.37
N ALA A 425 15.90 19.57 -39.30
CA ALA A 425 14.86 18.73 -38.71
C ALA A 425 13.78 18.50 -39.76
N GLY A 426 13.85 17.39 -40.51
CA GLY A 426 12.97 17.05 -41.63
C GLY A 426 11.48 17.00 -41.26
N PHE A 427 10.84 18.17 -41.12
CA PHE A 427 9.42 18.33 -40.92
C PHE A 427 8.73 18.61 -42.25
N SER A 428 7.69 17.83 -42.56
CA SER A 428 6.82 18.05 -43.71
C SER A 428 5.93 19.27 -43.51
N SER A 429 5.63 19.99 -44.60
CA SER A 429 4.85 21.23 -44.69
C SER A 429 3.47 21.19 -44.00
N HIS A 430 2.91 20.00 -43.78
CA HIS A 430 1.65 19.81 -43.06
C HIS A 430 1.72 20.15 -41.55
N VAL A 431 2.89 20.08 -40.92
CA VAL A 431 3.07 20.41 -39.50
C VAL A 431 3.02 21.93 -39.26
N GLN A 432 3.49 22.74 -40.23
CA GLN A 432 3.40 24.20 -40.16
C GLN A 432 1.95 24.71 -40.28
N ILE A 433 1.12 24.04 -41.09
CA ILE A 433 -0.28 24.44 -41.29
C ILE A 433 -1.10 24.22 -40.02
N GLY A 434 -0.90 23.10 -39.31
CA GLY A 434 -1.59 22.78 -38.06
C GLY A 434 -1.26 23.74 -36.90
N LEU A 435 -0.01 24.17 -36.76
CA LEU A 435 0.38 25.16 -35.76
C LEU A 435 -0.20 26.56 -36.07
N SER A 436 -0.22 26.96 -37.34
CA SER A 436 -0.77 28.27 -37.74
C SER A 436 -2.27 28.40 -37.47
N PHE A 437 -3.01 27.29 -37.59
CA PHE A 437 -4.44 27.22 -37.30
C PHE A 437 -4.74 27.35 -35.80
N TRP A 438 -3.91 26.71 -34.96
CA TRP A 438 -4.03 26.80 -33.50
C TRP A 438 -3.68 28.18 -32.96
N VAL A 439 -2.65 28.85 -33.50
CA VAL A 439 -2.30 30.23 -33.10
C VAL A 439 -3.41 31.22 -33.48
N LYS A 440 -4.09 31.02 -34.62
CA LYS A 440 -5.26 31.82 -35.00
C LYS A 440 -6.48 31.54 -34.13
N ALA A 441 -6.75 30.29 -33.78
CA ALA A 441 -7.84 29.92 -32.87
C ALA A 441 -7.63 30.47 -31.45
N LEU A 442 -6.38 30.50 -30.96
CA LEU A 442 -6.00 31.09 -29.67
C LEU A 442 -6.19 32.62 -29.63
N ARG A 443 -5.94 33.33 -30.74
CA ARG A 443 -6.18 34.79 -30.81
C ARG A 443 -7.66 35.16 -30.81
N VAL A 444 -8.51 34.33 -31.41
CA VAL A 444 -9.98 34.53 -31.37
C VAL A 444 -10.55 34.28 -29.97
N LEU A 445 -9.99 33.30 -29.23
CA LEU A 445 -10.39 33.03 -27.84
C LEU A 445 -9.89 34.08 -26.83
N GLN A 446 -8.86 34.86 -27.17
CA GLN A 446 -8.39 35.99 -26.35
C GLN A 446 -9.19 37.27 -26.55
N SER A 447 -10.04 37.36 -27.58
CA SER A 447 -10.87 38.54 -27.87
C SER A 447 -12.34 38.41 -27.45
N TRP A 448 -12.69 37.39 -26.65
CA TRP A 448 -14.03 37.12 -26.14
C TRP A 448 -14.08 37.08 -24.62
#